data_AF-A0A7U9X628-F1
#
_entry.id   AF-A0A7U9X628-F1
#
_cell.length_a   1.000
_cell.length_b   1.000
_cell.length_c   1.000
_cell.angle_alpha   90.00
_cell.angle_beta   90.00
_cell.angle_gamma   90.00
#
_symmetry.space_group_name_H-M   'P 1'
#
loop_
_entity.id
_entity.type
_entity.pdbx_description
1 polymer ?
#
loop_
_entity_poly.entity_id
_entity_poly.type
_entity_poly.pdbx_seq_one_letter_code
_entity_poly.pdbx_strand_id
1 'polypeptide(L)' 'MSEVQINSGVTYQKRIAAKEPDTYAEITLKFEGLKESKVLEMLSLFKQFAAEVEGMVLEEVNLV' A
#
# COMPACT_ATOMS: atom_id res chain seq x y z
N MET A 1 10.20 -3.84 -34.87
CA MET A 1 10.48 -3.37 -33.49
C MET A 1 9.22 -3.66 -32.69
N SER A 2 9.21 -4.75 -31.93
CA SER A 2 8.01 -5.22 -31.26
C SER A 2 7.74 -4.39 -30.01
N GLU A 3 6.64 -3.65 -30.03
CA GLU A 3 6.11 -2.94 -28.86
C GLU A 3 5.48 -3.98 -27.93
N VAL A 4 6.18 -4.31 -26.85
CA VAL A 4 5.64 -5.19 -25.81
C VAL A 4 4.66 -4.35 -24.99
N GLN A 5 3.37 -4.44 -25.29
CA GLN A 5 2.32 -3.92 -24.43
C GLN A 5 2.26 -4.79 -23.16
N ILE A 6 2.88 -4.32 -22.08
CA ILE A 6 2.80 -4.99 -20.79
C ILE A 6 1.46 -4.62 -20.15
N ASN A 7 0.45 -5.47 -20.34
CA ASN A 7 -0.92 -5.27 -19.85
C ASN A 7 -1.20 -5.82 -18.43
N SER A 8 -0.18 -6.14 -17.64
CA SER A 8 -0.37 -6.67 -16.27
C SER A 8 0.01 -5.63 -15.21
N GLY A 9 -0.87 -4.64 -15.02
CA GLY A 9 -0.76 -3.71 -13.89
C GLY A 9 -1.28 -4.35 -12.61
N VAL A 10 -0.50 -4.29 -11.52
CA VAL A 10 -0.95 -4.74 -10.20
C VAL A 10 -1.18 -3.52 -9.32
N THR A 11 -2.40 -3.41 -8.76
CA THR A 11 -2.77 -2.33 -7.83
C THR A 11 -3.00 -2.91 -6.44
N TYR A 12 -2.35 -2.33 -5.43
CA TYR A 12 -2.59 -2.62 -4.02
C TYR A 12 -3.15 -1.39 -3.33
N GLN A 13 -4.25 -1.55 -2.60
CA GLN A 13 -4.90 -0.48 -1.84
C GLN A 13 -5.11 -0.93 -0.39
N LYS A 14 -4.70 -0.09 0.56
CA LYS A 14 -4.97 -0.28 1.99
C LYS A 14 -5.53 1.02 2.56
N ARG A 15 -6.62 0.90 3.32
CA ARG A 15 -7.24 1.99 4.08
C ARG A 15 -7.05 1.71 5.57
N ILE A 16 -6.61 2.72 6.32
CA ILE A 16 -6.42 2.68 7.77
C ILE A 16 -7.42 3.67 8.37
N ALA A 17 -8.39 3.18 9.13
CA ALA A 17 -9.45 4.01 9.72
C ALA A 17 -9.02 4.55 11.09
N ALA A 18 -9.29 5.83 11.35
CA ALA A 18 -9.21 6.42 12.68
C ALA A 18 -10.55 6.26 13.42
N LYS A 19 -10.62 6.67 14.70
CA LYS A 19 -11.86 6.64 15.51
C LYS A 19 -12.99 7.49 14.89
N GLU A 20 -12.65 8.53 14.13
CA GLU A 20 -13.61 9.35 13.42
C GLU A 20 -14.00 8.70 12.09
N PRO A 21 -15.31 8.60 11.77
CA PRO A 21 -15.81 7.84 10.62
C PRO A 21 -15.34 8.35 9.25
N ASP A 22 -14.85 9.59 9.19
CA ASP A 22 -14.42 10.25 7.94
C ASP A 22 -12.89 10.42 7.84
N THR A 23 -12.13 10.00 8.86
CA THR A 23 -10.69 10.19 8.92
C THR A 23 -9.99 8.85 8.63
N TYR A 24 -9.37 8.75 7.45
CA TYR A 24 -8.59 7.57 7.07
C TYR A 24 -7.29 7.94 6.35
N ALA A 25 -6.25 7.15 6.58
CA ALA A 25 -5.06 7.17 5.75
C ALA A 25 -5.25 6.16 4.60
N GLU A 26 -5.02 6.60 3.36
CA GLU A 26 -5.08 5.76 2.17
C GLU A 26 -3.70 5.66 1.52
N ILE A 27 -3.27 4.43 1.22
CA ILE A 27 -2.05 4.21 0.46
C ILE A 27 -2.34 3.29 -0.72
N THR A 28 -1.95 3.73 -1.91
CA THR A 28 -2.12 3.00 -3.18
C THR A 28 -0.76 2.80 -3.84
N LEU A 29 -0.44 1.56 -4.20
CA LEU A 29 0.73 1.21 -5.00
C LEU A 29 0.30 0.66 -6.36
N LYS A 30 0.92 1.18 -7.42
CA LYS A 30 0.72 0.73 -8.79
C LYS A 30 2.04 0.32 -9.39
N PHE A 31 2.11 -0.89 -9.90
CA PHE A 31 3.29 -1.44 -10.54
C PHE A 31 2.97 -1.81 -11.99
N GLU A 32 3.82 -1.35 -12.91
CA GLU A 32 3.76 -1.68 -14.33
C GLU A 32 5.13 -2.15 -14.80
N GLY A 33 5.17 -3.16 -15.67
CA GLY A 33 6.44 -3.61 -16.27
C GLY A 33 7.41 -4.33 -15.33
N LEU A 34 7.04 -4.60 -14.07
CA LEU A 34 7.91 -5.27 -13.10
C LEU A 34 7.80 -6.79 -13.18
N LYS A 35 8.92 -7.47 -12.94
CA LYS A 35 8.95 -8.93 -12.71
C LYS A 35 8.18 -9.26 -11.43
N GLU A 36 7.47 -10.37 -11.44
CA GLU A 36 6.67 -10.84 -10.30
C GLU A 36 7.45 -10.91 -8.98
N SER A 37 8.71 -11.38 -9.01
CA SER A 37 9.56 -11.42 -7.81
C SER A 37 9.80 -10.04 -7.19
N LYS A 38 9.90 -8.99 -8.01
CA LYS A 38 10.03 -7.60 -7.54
C LYS A 38 8.72 -7.05 -7.00
N VAL A 39 7.59 -7.42 -7.61
CA VAL A 39 6.27 -7.07 -7.08
C VAL A 39 6.06 -7.68 -5.69
N LEU A 40 6.46 -8.94 -5.49
CA LEU A 40 6.36 -9.61 -4.18
C LEU A 40 7.27 -8.97 -3.12
N GLU A 41 8.50 -8.60 -3.50
CA GLU A 41 9.43 -7.88 -2.62
C GLU A 41 8.86 -6.52 -2.18
N MET A 42 8.35 -5.73 -3.14
CA MET A 42 7.74 -4.43 -2.85
C MET A 42 6.45 -4.56 -2.04
N LEU A 43 5.65 -5.59 -2.30
CA LEU A 43 4.46 -5.90 -1.50
C LEU A 43 4.84 -6.22 -0.05
N SER A 44 5.93 -6.96 0.17
CA SER A 44 6.40 -7.28 1.52
C SER A 44 6.81 -6.02 2.29
N LEU A 45 7.60 -5.15 1.67
CA LEU A 45 8.01 -3.87 2.26
C LEU A 45 6.80 -2.98 2.55
N PHE A 46 5.83 -2.95 1.62
CA PHE A 46 4.62 -2.17 1.80
C PHE A 46 3.77 -2.64 2.98
N LYS A 47 3.65 -3.96 3.18
CA LYS A 47 2.93 -4.51 4.34
C LYS A 47 3.58 -4.10 5.66
N GLN A 48 4.91 -4.06 5.72
CA GLN A 48 5.64 -3.60 6.90
C GLN A 48 5.38 -2.11 7.17
N PHE A 49 5.53 -1.27 6.14
CA PHE A 49 5.24 0.17 6.23
C PHE A 49 3.80 0.44 6.68
N ALA A 50 2.82 -0.25 6.08
CA ALA A 50 1.42 -0.09 6.43
C ALA A 50 1.13 -0.46 7.89
N ALA A 51 1.77 -1.51 8.42
CA ALA A 51 1.62 -1.91 9.81
C ALA A 51 2.21 -0.88 10.79
N GLU A 52 3.35 -0.26 10.44
CA GLU A 52 3.97 0.80 11.24
C GLU A 52 3.09 2.06 11.28
N VAL A 53 2.59 2.50 10.11
CA VAL A 53 1.64 3.62 10.02
C VAL A 53 0.37 3.34 10.81
N GLU A 54 -0.18 2.12 10.73
CA GLU A 54 -1.35 1.71 11.51
C GLU A 54 -1.07 1.77 13.02
N GLY A 55 0.10 1.31 13.47
CA GLY A 55 0.53 1.44 14.86
C GLY A 55 0.60 2.89 15.33
N MET A 56 1.25 3.76 14.56
CA MET A 56 1.38 5.19 14.90
C MET A 56 0.02 5.90 14.98
N VAL A 57 -0.90 5.60 14.04
CA VAL A 57 -2.26 6.17 14.08
C VAL A 57 -3.00 5.69 15.32
N LEU A 58 -2.90 4.40 15.67
CA LEU A 58 -3.55 3.86 16.87
C LEU A 58 -2.96 4.43 18.17
N GLU A 59 -1.66 4.66 18.24
CA GLU A 59 -1.00 5.28 19.40
C GLU A 59 -1.50 6.71 19.62
N GLU A 60 -1.46 7.55 18.57
CA GLU A 60 -1.94 8.94 18.65
C GLU A 60 -3.43 9.00 19.02
N VAL A 61 -4.24 8.15 18.40
CA VAL A 61 -5.70 8.11 18.63
C VAL A 61 -6.06 7.52 20.01
N ASN A 62 -5.19 6.73 20.66
CA ASN A 62 -5.42 6.20 22.02
C ASN A 62 -4.88 7.09 23.13
N LEU A 63 -3.98 8.02 22.82
CA LEU A 63 -3.47 9.02 23.76
C LEU A 63 -4.42 10.24 23.91
N VAL A 64 -5.39 10.37 22.99
CA VAL A 64 -6.51 11.33 23.02
C VAL A 64 -7.77 10.67 23.58
#